data_AF-A0A2U3LVA3-F1
#
_entry.id   AF-A0A2U3LVA3-F1
#
_cell.length_a   1.000
_cell.length_b   1.000
_cell.length_c   1.000
_cell.angle_alpha   90.00
_cell.angle_beta   90.00
_cell.angle_gamma   90.00
#
_symmetry.space_group_name_H-M   'P 1'
#
loop_
_entity.id
_entity.type
_entity.pdbx_description
1 polymer ?
#
loop_
_entity_poly.entity_id
_entity_poly.type
_entity_poly.pdbx_seq_one_letter_code
_entity_poly.pdbx_strand_id
1 'polypeptide(L)'
;MVEPELYGAARMLKDAGTDRFSVPRQLREFDAEQIENFTRIYQEHAVVAAHHVAQTAFLEQYLEQRHWSAALDDTLAAELPWSIERFEKMRSAARRVPEHLEGLDRARAIGESTPFRETWALATLARLALEDWTACNEAAQCLVTTDETILWEAALALSHWRVLRGPGSPADRRQLLDALRRCPLKEPAALRLALLGEPGGGPLPPEDFGAALVTGDVARLSTAAHEGDPLMQFAAAQRLIELDAAAPAAGVLRSATPDRQLALLRLLERRKRPVPELKEALFEVAANAQERQVVDGAVRGLRCGRRPADRARGPGRPGGLPGVVAARGHAGTGARTIRRIPDCRRSVSRESVGHEGRCQGRPHARRLRGAPLAKCGDRNARRAVPVCRDAARRVWR
;
A
#
# COMPACT_ATOMS: atom_id res chain seq x y z
N MET A 1 30.52 19.91 -31.58
CA MET A 1 29.35 19.14 -31.11
C MET A 1 29.30 17.86 -31.93
N VAL A 2 28.99 16.72 -31.30
CA VAL A 2 28.81 15.44 -32.01
C VAL A 2 27.40 15.43 -32.59
N GLU A 3 27.24 14.93 -33.81
CA GLU A 3 25.92 14.78 -34.43
C GLU A 3 25.04 13.81 -33.64
N PRO A 4 23.72 14.04 -33.52
CA PRO A 4 22.84 13.19 -32.72
C PRO A 4 22.90 11.70 -33.09
N GLU A 5 23.07 11.40 -34.38
CA GLU A 5 23.16 10.04 -34.92
C GLU A 5 24.41 9.29 -34.44
N LEU A 6 25.49 10.03 -34.12
CA LEU A 6 26.76 9.47 -33.66
C LEU A 6 26.87 9.42 -32.12
N TYR A 7 25.84 9.87 -31.40
CA TYR A 7 25.89 9.98 -29.94
C TYR A 7 26.15 8.63 -29.24
N GLY A 8 25.47 7.57 -29.67
CA GLY A 8 25.63 6.22 -29.10
C GLY A 8 27.06 5.69 -29.29
N ALA A 9 27.58 5.75 -30.52
CA ALA A 9 28.96 5.38 -30.82
C ALA A 9 29.99 6.22 -30.03
N ALA A 10 29.77 7.53 -29.92
CA ALA A 10 30.63 8.42 -29.14
C ALA A 10 30.68 8.04 -27.65
N ARG A 11 29.53 7.68 -27.04
CA ARG A 11 29.46 7.24 -25.64
C ARG A 11 30.21 5.92 -25.44
N MET A 12 30.06 4.95 -26.34
CA MET A 12 30.78 3.68 -26.30
C MET A 12 32.31 3.89 -26.39
N LEU A 13 32.77 4.75 -27.29
CA LEU A 13 34.20 5.07 -27.43
C LEU A 13 34.78 5.72 -26.16
N LYS A 14 34.03 6.64 -25.56
CA LYS A 14 34.42 7.29 -24.29
C LYS A 14 34.53 6.27 -23.16
N ASP A 15 33.58 5.33 -23.07
CA ASP A 15 33.61 4.26 -22.06
C ASP A 15 34.80 3.30 -22.26
N ALA A 16 35.17 3.02 -23.51
CA ALA A 16 36.36 2.24 -23.85
C ALA A 16 37.70 2.93 -23.49
N GLY A 17 37.66 4.10 -22.83
CA GLY A 17 38.84 4.84 -22.39
C GLY A 17 39.41 5.78 -23.44
N THR A 18 38.70 6.01 -24.54
CA THR A 18 39.13 6.98 -25.55
C THR A 18 39.03 8.41 -24.99
N ASP A 19 40.10 9.17 -25.15
CA ASP A 19 40.12 10.57 -24.75
C ASP A 19 39.04 11.39 -25.48
N ARG A 20 38.41 12.33 -24.76
CA ARG A 20 37.28 13.12 -25.27
C ARG A 20 37.60 13.91 -26.54
N PHE A 21 38.87 14.29 -26.73
CA PHE A 21 39.30 15.05 -27.91
C PHE A 21 39.60 14.13 -29.10
N SER A 22 39.86 12.85 -28.85
CA SER A 22 40.13 11.85 -29.88
C SER A 22 38.86 11.23 -30.47
N VAL A 23 37.74 11.24 -29.71
CA VAL A 23 36.45 10.66 -30.14
C VAL A 23 35.98 11.18 -31.51
N PRO A 24 35.94 12.51 -31.80
CA PRO A 24 35.49 12.99 -33.10
C PRO A 24 36.40 12.62 -34.28
N ARG A 25 37.68 12.31 -34.02
CA ARG A 25 38.61 11.81 -35.04
C ARG A 25 38.33 10.34 -35.32
N GLN A 26 38.25 9.51 -34.27
CA GLN A 26 37.96 8.08 -34.42
C GLN A 26 36.61 7.82 -35.08
N LEU A 27 35.57 8.60 -34.75
CA LEU A 27 34.27 8.49 -35.41
C LEU A 27 34.30 8.77 -36.91
N ARG A 28 35.28 9.55 -37.40
CA ARG A 28 35.48 9.79 -38.84
C ARG A 28 36.29 8.69 -39.53
N GLU A 29 37.06 7.94 -38.75
CA GLU A 29 37.91 6.84 -39.24
C GLU A 29 37.15 5.51 -39.29
N PHE A 30 36.14 5.34 -38.44
CA PHE A 30 35.28 4.16 -38.44
C PHE A 30 34.38 4.09 -39.67
N ASP A 31 34.19 2.88 -40.16
CA ASP A 31 33.20 2.61 -41.18
C ASP A 31 31.76 2.69 -40.61
N ALA A 32 30.78 2.76 -41.51
CA ALA A 32 29.38 2.87 -41.13
C ALA A 32 28.89 1.64 -40.32
N GLU A 33 29.42 0.45 -40.59
CA GLU A 33 29.03 -0.79 -39.91
C GLU A 33 29.49 -0.80 -38.44
N GLN A 34 30.69 -0.29 -38.16
CA GLN A 34 31.22 -0.12 -36.82
C GLN A 34 30.41 0.90 -36.02
N ILE A 35 30.08 2.04 -36.63
CA ILE A 35 29.24 3.08 -36.02
C ILE A 35 27.86 2.51 -35.69
N GLU A 36 27.23 1.81 -36.64
CA GLU A 36 25.92 1.18 -36.44
C GLU A 36 25.98 0.16 -35.31
N ASN A 37 27.02 -0.68 -35.27
CA ASN A 37 27.17 -1.69 -34.23
C ASN A 37 27.33 -1.07 -32.82
N PHE A 38 28.16 -0.04 -32.66
CA PHE A 38 28.29 0.65 -31.37
C PHE A 38 27.01 1.36 -30.95
N THR A 39 26.33 2.01 -31.89
CA THR A 39 25.05 2.67 -31.63
C THR A 39 23.98 1.66 -31.21
N ARG A 40 23.90 0.51 -31.88
CA ARG A 40 22.99 -0.59 -31.53
C ARG A 40 23.25 -1.10 -30.11
N ILE A 41 24.51 -1.35 -29.74
CA ILE A 41 24.86 -1.80 -28.39
C ILE A 41 24.43 -0.74 -27.36
N TYR A 42 24.77 0.53 -27.57
CA TYR A 42 24.35 1.60 -26.67
C TYR A 42 22.82 1.68 -26.52
N GLN A 43 22.08 1.57 -27.62
CA GLN A 43 20.61 1.59 -27.62
C GLN A 43 20.01 0.45 -26.78
N GLU A 44 20.59 -0.75 -26.80
CA GLU A 44 20.14 -1.86 -25.94
C GLU A 44 20.22 -1.50 -24.45
N HIS A 45 21.30 -0.84 -24.03
CA HIS A 45 21.44 -0.38 -22.64
C HIS A 45 20.46 0.75 -22.32
N ALA A 46 20.30 1.73 -23.23
CA ALA A 46 19.37 2.83 -23.07
C ALA A 46 17.92 2.37 -22.93
N VAL A 47 17.49 1.36 -23.71
CA VAL A 47 16.15 0.76 -23.61
C VAL A 47 15.92 0.12 -22.25
N VAL A 48 16.92 -0.61 -21.72
CA VAL A 48 16.81 -1.20 -20.37
C VAL A 48 16.72 -0.12 -19.30
N ALA A 49 17.51 0.96 -19.39
CA ALA A 49 17.41 2.09 -18.48
C ALA A 49 16.03 2.75 -18.54
N ALA A 50 15.53 3.03 -19.74
CA ALA A 50 14.21 3.62 -19.96
C ALA A 50 13.08 2.77 -19.36
N HIS A 51 13.22 1.44 -19.35
CA HIS A 51 12.24 0.56 -18.73
C HIS A 51 12.18 0.74 -17.20
N HIS A 52 13.31 0.89 -16.52
CA HIS A 52 13.35 1.17 -15.07
C HIS A 52 12.81 2.57 -14.75
N VAL A 53 13.08 3.55 -15.60
CA VAL A 53 12.50 4.90 -15.50
C VAL A 53 10.98 4.82 -15.64
N ALA A 54 10.46 4.10 -16.64
CA ALA A 54 9.02 3.92 -16.85
C ALA A 54 8.34 3.18 -15.70
N GLN A 55 9.00 2.19 -15.09
CA GLN A 55 8.52 1.54 -13.87
C GLN A 55 8.41 2.52 -12.71
N THR A 56 9.43 3.36 -12.52
CA THR A 56 9.41 4.39 -11.47
C THR A 56 8.29 5.39 -11.75
N ALA A 57 8.16 5.88 -12.99
CA ALA A 57 7.08 6.80 -13.41
C ALA A 57 5.68 6.24 -13.17
N PHE A 58 5.49 4.92 -13.35
CA PHE A 58 4.24 4.26 -12.99
C PHE A 58 3.95 4.37 -11.49
N LEU A 59 4.94 4.15 -10.61
CA LEU A 59 4.77 4.28 -9.17
C LEU A 59 4.44 5.71 -8.76
N GLU A 60 5.06 6.70 -9.39
CA GLU A 60 4.82 8.12 -9.10
C GLU A 60 3.35 8.51 -9.22
N GLN A 61 2.57 7.81 -10.05
CA GLN A 61 1.14 8.07 -10.23
C GLN A 61 0.36 8.04 -8.90
N TYR A 62 0.84 7.25 -7.93
CA TYR A 62 0.23 7.02 -6.63
C TYR A 62 0.90 7.78 -5.47
N LEU A 63 1.92 8.59 -5.77
CA LEU A 63 2.74 9.30 -4.78
C LEU A 63 2.47 10.81 -4.80
N GLU A 64 2.86 11.54 -3.77
CA GLU A 64 2.71 12.99 -3.69
C GLU A 64 3.80 13.69 -4.52
N GLN A 65 5.06 13.24 -4.38
CA GLN A 65 6.19 13.77 -5.16
C GLN A 65 6.26 13.14 -6.57
N ARG A 66 6.54 13.97 -7.60
CA ARG A 66 6.50 13.61 -9.04
C ARG A 66 7.82 13.85 -9.80
N HIS A 67 8.96 13.58 -9.16
CA HIS A 67 10.29 13.86 -9.73
C HIS A 67 11.27 12.68 -9.66
N TRP A 68 10.83 11.54 -9.14
CA TRP A 68 11.61 10.32 -8.95
C TRP A 68 12.04 9.69 -10.27
N SER A 69 11.15 9.63 -11.27
CA SER A 69 11.46 9.04 -12.57
C SER A 69 12.52 9.85 -13.31
N ALA A 70 12.39 11.18 -13.30
CA ALA A 70 13.39 12.10 -13.86
C ALA A 70 14.74 11.98 -13.14
N ALA A 71 14.75 11.95 -11.80
CA ALA A 71 15.97 11.78 -11.02
C ALA A 71 16.67 10.44 -11.30
N LEU A 72 15.89 9.37 -11.49
CA LEU A 72 16.42 8.08 -11.88
C LEU A 72 16.98 8.11 -13.31
N ASP A 73 16.30 8.76 -14.25
CA ASP A 73 16.78 8.90 -15.64
C ASP A 73 18.12 9.61 -15.70
N ASP A 74 18.27 10.75 -15.01
CA ASP A 74 19.54 11.48 -14.91
C ASP A 74 20.67 10.59 -14.35
N THR A 75 20.36 9.82 -13.31
CA THR A 75 21.31 8.90 -12.68
C THR A 75 21.74 7.80 -13.66
N LEU A 76 20.79 7.16 -14.34
CA LEU A 76 21.10 6.07 -15.28
C LEU A 76 21.80 6.59 -16.53
N ALA A 77 21.39 7.73 -17.08
CA ALA A 77 22.02 8.34 -18.25
C ALA A 77 23.51 8.67 -18.02
N ALA A 78 23.86 9.08 -16.79
CA ALA A 78 25.24 9.33 -16.40
C ALA A 78 26.08 8.04 -16.36
N GLU A 79 25.48 6.93 -15.91
CA GLU A 79 26.14 5.63 -15.79
C GLU A 79 26.28 4.85 -17.11
N LEU A 80 25.54 5.22 -18.16
CA LEU A 80 25.58 4.50 -19.44
C LEU A 80 26.87 4.78 -20.25
N PRO A 81 27.41 3.78 -20.97
CA PRO A 81 26.99 2.38 -20.99
C PRO A 81 27.43 1.61 -19.74
N TRP A 82 26.75 0.51 -19.42
CA TRP A 82 27.09 -0.34 -18.28
C TRP A 82 28.07 -1.45 -18.64
N SER A 83 28.77 -1.98 -17.63
CA SER A 83 29.47 -3.26 -17.78
C SER A 83 28.49 -4.39 -18.14
N ILE A 84 28.98 -5.43 -18.81
CA ILE A 84 28.16 -6.58 -19.26
C ILE A 84 27.40 -7.22 -18.08
N GLU A 85 28.09 -7.42 -16.95
CA GLU A 85 27.48 -8.00 -15.74
C GLU A 85 26.34 -7.12 -15.20
N ARG A 86 26.57 -5.80 -15.11
CA ARG A 86 25.54 -4.86 -14.67
C ARG A 86 24.39 -4.82 -15.66
N PHE A 87 24.65 -4.74 -16.96
CA PHE A 87 23.61 -4.75 -17.99
C PHE A 87 22.72 -5.99 -17.89
N GLU A 88 23.29 -7.19 -17.78
CA GLU A 88 22.49 -8.42 -17.65
C GLU A 88 21.67 -8.46 -16.35
N LYS A 89 22.23 -7.97 -15.23
CA LYS A 89 21.47 -7.80 -13.98
C LYS A 89 20.28 -6.86 -14.19
N MET A 90 20.51 -5.68 -14.74
CA MET A 90 19.47 -4.65 -14.97
C MET A 90 18.40 -5.13 -15.95
N ARG A 91 18.81 -5.81 -17.02
CA ARG A 91 17.94 -6.41 -18.02
C ARG A 91 17.08 -7.52 -17.43
N SER A 92 17.67 -8.37 -16.58
CA SER A 92 16.95 -9.45 -15.91
C SER A 92 15.87 -8.92 -14.96
N ALA A 93 16.15 -7.83 -14.24
CA ALA A 93 15.21 -7.16 -13.36
C ALA A 93 14.04 -6.55 -14.17
N ALA A 94 14.34 -5.81 -15.24
CA ALA A 94 13.32 -5.20 -16.10
C ALA A 94 12.32 -6.24 -16.64
N ARG A 95 12.80 -7.40 -17.11
CA ARG A 95 11.97 -8.49 -17.66
C ARG A 95 11.04 -9.16 -16.65
N ARG A 96 11.30 -9.03 -15.35
CA ARG A 96 10.45 -9.64 -14.31
C ARG A 96 9.16 -8.88 -14.05
N VAL A 97 8.98 -7.70 -14.65
CA VAL A 97 7.75 -6.92 -14.56
C VAL A 97 7.06 -6.97 -15.91
N PRO A 98 6.07 -7.86 -16.10
CA PRO A 98 5.28 -7.89 -17.32
C PRO A 98 4.52 -6.57 -17.55
N GLU A 99 4.52 -6.07 -18.78
CA GLU A 99 3.89 -4.80 -19.16
C GLU A 99 2.36 -4.80 -18.99
N HIS A 100 1.73 -5.98 -19.05
CA HIS A 100 0.28 -6.14 -18.92
C HIS A 100 -0.23 -6.11 -17.47
N LEU A 101 0.66 -6.12 -16.47
CA LEU A 101 0.24 -5.94 -15.10
C LEU A 101 -0.21 -4.50 -14.89
N GLU A 102 -1.20 -4.29 -14.03
CA GLU A 102 -1.71 -2.97 -13.69
C GLU A 102 -1.87 -2.83 -12.17
N GLY A 103 -2.06 -1.59 -11.71
CA GLY A 103 -2.34 -1.27 -10.30
C GLY A 103 -1.39 -1.95 -9.31
N LEU A 104 -1.99 -2.67 -8.36
CA LEU A 104 -1.28 -3.28 -7.24
C LEU A 104 -0.30 -4.39 -7.68
N ASP A 105 -0.70 -5.23 -8.64
CA ASP A 105 0.14 -6.36 -9.06
C ASP A 105 1.41 -5.86 -9.76
N ARG A 106 1.30 -4.79 -10.56
CA ARG A 106 2.48 -4.14 -11.16
C ARG A 106 3.36 -3.51 -10.09
N ALA A 107 2.80 -2.80 -9.12
CA ALA A 107 3.57 -2.19 -8.03
C ALA A 107 4.34 -3.25 -7.21
N ARG A 108 3.72 -4.40 -6.91
CA ARG A 108 4.38 -5.55 -6.26
C ARG A 108 5.51 -6.12 -7.11
N ALA A 109 5.26 -6.40 -8.38
CA ALA A 109 6.27 -6.93 -9.29
C ALA A 109 7.49 -6.00 -9.42
N ILE A 110 7.28 -4.68 -9.47
CA ILE A 110 8.37 -3.69 -9.48
C ILE A 110 9.17 -3.78 -8.16
N GLY A 111 8.50 -3.77 -7.01
CA GLY A 111 9.17 -3.86 -5.71
C GLY A 111 10.00 -5.14 -5.55
N GLU A 112 9.50 -6.28 -6.01
CA GLU A 112 10.19 -7.57 -5.90
C GLU A 112 11.40 -7.72 -6.85
N SER A 113 11.42 -6.97 -7.96
CA SER A 113 12.41 -7.13 -9.03
C SER A 113 13.45 -6.01 -9.09
N THR A 114 13.13 -4.82 -8.61
CA THR A 114 13.97 -3.63 -8.80
C THR A 114 15.31 -3.76 -8.07
N PRO A 115 16.44 -3.42 -8.74
CA PRO A 115 17.75 -3.38 -8.10
C PRO A 115 17.99 -2.08 -7.32
N PHE A 116 17.08 -1.09 -7.42
CA PHE A 116 17.23 0.22 -6.80
C PHE A 116 16.48 0.30 -5.48
N ARG A 117 17.17 0.75 -4.43
CA ARG A 117 16.59 0.84 -3.10
C ARG A 117 15.50 1.91 -3.04
N GLU A 118 15.70 3.01 -3.74
CA GLU A 118 14.76 4.12 -3.85
C GLU A 118 13.48 3.63 -4.53
N THR A 119 13.57 3.01 -5.71
CA THR A 119 12.41 2.43 -6.41
C THR A 119 11.70 1.36 -5.58
N TRP A 120 12.42 0.54 -4.80
CA TRP A 120 11.81 -0.40 -3.86
C TRP A 120 10.98 0.32 -2.80
N ALA A 121 11.51 1.39 -2.19
CA ALA A 121 10.78 2.18 -1.20
C ALA A 121 9.53 2.82 -1.83
N LEU A 122 9.66 3.42 -3.01
CA LEU A 122 8.54 4.00 -3.75
C LEU A 122 7.47 2.94 -4.09
N ALA A 123 7.88 1.72 -4.46
CA ALA A 123 6.96 0.62 -4.72
C ALA A 123 6.17 0.22 -3.47
N THR A 124 6.85 0.15 -2.32
CA THR A 124 6.22 -0.12 -1.02
C THR A 124 5.20 0.97 -0.64
N LEU A 125 5.52 2.24 -0.87
CA LEU A 125 4.60 3.36 -0.60
C LEU A 125 3.42 3.39 -1.58
N ALA A 126 3.65 3.12 -2.86
CA ALA A 126 2.59 3.02 -3.85
C ALA A 126 1.64 1.84 -3.57
N ARG A 127 2.17 0.69 -3.13
CA ARG A 127 1.36 -0.45 -2.64
C ARG A 127 0.42 -0.02 -1.51
N LEU A 128 0.91 0.78 -0.56
CA LEU A 128 0.08 1.30 0.53
C LEU A 128 -1.03 2.24 0.03
N ALA A 129 -0.73 3.10 -0.95
CA ALA A 129 -1.74 3.96 -1.60
C ALA A 129 -2.80 3.14 -2.37
N LEU A 130 -2.41 1.99 -2.90
CA LEU A 130 -3.25 0.99 -3.56
C LEU A 130 -3.92 0.01 -2.58
N GLU A 131 -4.00 0.38 -1.29
CA GLU A 131 -4.70 -0.36 -0.23
C GLU A 131 -4.10 -1.75 0.11
N ASP A 132 -2.83 -2.00 -0.23
CA ASP A 132 -2.09 -3.18 0.24
C ASP A 132 -1.56 -2.95 1.66
N TRP A 133 -2.43 -3.18 2.65
CA TRP A 133 -2.11 -2.97 4.07
C TRP A 133 -0.97 -3.86 4.59
N THR A 134 -0.60 -4.92 3.87
CA THR A 134 0.55 -5.75 4.24
C THR A 134 1.88 -4.99 4.12
N ALA A 135 1.92 -3.96 3.27
CA ALA A 135 3.08 -3.10 3.09
C ALA A 135 3.27 -2.07 4.22
N CYS A 136 2.34 -1.96 5.18
CA CYS A 136 2.38 -0.91 6.21
C CYS A 136 3.67 -0.95 7.06
N ASN A 137 4.12 -2.15 7.45
CA ASN A 137 5.35 -2.30 8.24
C ASN A 137 6.60 -1.94 7.41
N GLU A 138 6.64 -2.32 6.13
CA GLU A 138 7.73 -2.00 5.21
C GLU A 138 7.76 -0.48 4.93
N ALA A 139 6.59 0.14 4.76
CA ALA A 139 6.44 1.59 4.61
C ALA A 139 6.92 2.33 5.86
N ALA A 140 6.64 1.82 7.07
CA ALA A 140 7.14 2.40 8.31
C ALA A 140 8.68 2.35 8.40
N GLN A 141 9.33 1.32 7.85
CA GLN A 141 10.80 1.27 7.76
C GLN A 141 11.37 2.36 6.85
N CYS A 142 10.57 2.94 5.94
CA CYS A 142 11.01 4.08 5.14
C CYS A 142 11.14 5.37 5.96
N LEU A 143 10.55 5.46 7.17
CA LEU A 143 10.74 6.61 8.06
C LEU A 143 12.15 6.71 8.64
N VAL A 144 12.91 5.61 8.70
CA VAL A 144 14.29 5.58 9.24
C VAL A 144 15.37 5.72 8.17
N THR A 145 15.00 6.01 6.92
CA THR A 145 15.96 6.27 5.85
C THR A 145 16.72 7.58 6.08
N THR A 146 17.91 7.68 5.49
CA THR A 146 18.70 8.93 5.49
C THR A 146 18.30 9.88 4.37
N ASP A 147 17.57 9.39 3.36
CA ASP A 147 17.05 10.21 2.26
C ASP A 147 15.79 10.96 2.72
N GLU A 148 15.91 12.29 2.88
CA GLU A 148 14.80 13.11 3.35
C GLU A 148 13.57 13.07 2.42
N THR A 149 13.79 12.92 1.11
CA THR A 149 12.68 12.91 0.14
C THR A 149 11.79 11.69 0.33
N ILE A 150 12.39 10.50 0.50
CA ILE A 150 11.68 9.25 0.79
C ILE A 150 11.05 9.30 2.17
N LEU A 151 11.74 9.87 3.15
CA LEU A 151 11.22 10.05 4.50
C LEU A 151 9.95 10.92 4.50
N TRP A 152 9.93 12.02 3.74
CA TRP A 152 8.75 12.87 3.61
C TRP A 152 7.61 12.15 2.88
N GLU A 153 7.91 11.43 1.81
CA GLU A 153 6.92 10.66 1.06
C GLU A 153 6.27 9.58 1.94
N ALA A 154 7.09 8.83 2.68
CA ALA A 154 6.64 7.82 3.62
C ALA A 154 5.75 8.44 4.71
N ALA A 155 6.14 9.61 5.21
CA ALA A 155 5.35 10.32 6.20
C ALA A 155 3.99 10.76 5.65
N LEU A 156 3.93 11.29 4.43
CA LEU A 156 2.69 11.67 3.77
C LEU A 156 1.77 10.45 3.52
N ALA A 157 2.34 9.34 3.06
CA ALA A 157 1.60 8.10 2.79
C ALA A 157 1.03 7.48 4.07
N LEU A 158 1.84 7.31 5.12
CA LEU A 158 1.44 6.67 6.37
C LEU A 158 0.44 7.50 7.19
N SER A 159 0.41 8.81 6.99
CA SER A 159 -0.55 9.72 7.62
C SER A 159 -1.79 9.97 6.75
N HIS A 160 -1.90 9.34 5.59
CA HIS A 160 -3.07 9.43 4.74
C HIS A 160 -4.30 8.88 5.47
N TRP A 161 -5.47 9.50 5.27
CA TRP A 161 -6.69 9.13 6.01
C TRP A 161 -7.07 7.66 5.81
N ARG A 162 -6.84 7.09 4.62
CA ARG A 162 -7.08 5.66 4.35
C ARG A 162 -6.24 4.76 5.27
N VAL A 163 -4.98 5.11 5.49
CA VAL A 163 -4.09 4.34 6.38
C VAL A 163 -4.52 4.49 7.83
N LEU A 164 -4.81 5.73 8.25
CA LEU A 164 -5.27 6.02 9.62
C LEU A 164 -6.59 5.34 9.98
N ARG A 165 -7.47 5.10 8.99
CA ARG A 165 -8.80 4.49 9.18
C ARG A 165 -8.86 3.01 8.77
N GLY A 166 -7.84 2.50 8.08
CA GLY A 166 -7.69 1.09 7.69
C GLY A 166 -6.87 0.31 8.74
N PRO A 167 -5.58 0.03 8.49
CA PRO A 167 -4.73 -0.70 9.44
C PRO A 167 -4.46 0.06 10.74
N GLY A 168 -4.65 1.39 10.75
CA GLY A 168 -4.39 2.25 11.90
C GLY A 168 -3.04 2.96 11.83
N SER A 169 -2.79 3.82 12.84
CA SER A 169 -1.56 4.61 12.90
C SER A 169 -0.32 3.73 13.11
N PRO A 170 0.81 4.02 12.43
CA PRO A 170 2.08 3.38 12.74
C PRO A 170 2.54 3.73 14.16
N ALA A 171 3.37 2.88 14.74
CA ALA A 171 3.87 3.03 16.12
C ALA A 171 4.73 4.30 16.32
N ASP A 172 5.47 4.72 15.29
CA ASP A 172 6.46 5.80 15.37
C ASP A 172 5.86 7.19 15.10
N ARG A 173 4.76 7.53 15.79
CA ARG A 173 4.04 8.80 15.62
C ARG A 173 4.95 10.03 15.74
N ARG A 174 5.92 10.02 16.65
CA ARG A 174 6.82 11.19 16.82
C ARG A 174 7.66 11.45 15.57
N GLN A 175 8.28 10.41 15.02
CA GLN A 175 9.11 10.50 13.82
C GLN A 175 8.28 10.94 12.61
N LEU A 176 7.05 10.41 12.50
CA LEU A 176 6.07 10.82 11.50
C LEU A 176 5.77 12.34 11.58
N LEU A 177 5.49 12.86 12.77
CA LEU A 177 5.20 14.28 12.97
C LEU A 177 6.42 15.17 12.65
N ASP A 178 7.61 14.76 13.08
CA ASP A 178 8.84 15.51 12.83
C ASP A 178 9.21 15.52 11.32
N ALA A 179 8.89 14.44 10.61
CA ALA A 179 9.00 14.37 9.15
C ALA A 179 8.03 15.33 8.46
N LEU A 180 6.74 15.28 8.82
CA LEU A 180 5.69 16.13 8.23
C LEU A 180 5.97 17.62 8.44
N ARG A 181 6.46 18.02 9.62
CA ARG A 181 6.81 19.43 9.92
C ARG A 181 7.95 19.95 9.05
N ARG A 182 8.90 19.09 8.67
CA ARG A 182 10.04 19.43 7.81
C ARG A 182 9.75 19.31 6.32
N CYS A 183 8.65 18.66 5.95
CA CYS A 183 8.28 18.41 4.56
C CYS A 183 8.18 19.72 3.75
N PRO A 184 8.72 19.78 2.52
CA PRO A 184 8.61 20.93 1.64
C PRO A 184 7.21 21.09 1.05
N LEU A 185 6.44 20.00 0.91
CA LEU A 185 5.06 20.01 0.42
C LEU A 185 4.10 20.47 1.53
N LYS A 186 4.01 21.79 1.73
CA LYS A 186 3.33 22.40 2.88
C LYS A 186 1.84 22.08 2.97
N GLU A 187 1.12 22.09 1.85
CA GLU A 187 -0.33 21.86 1.83
C GLU A 187 -0.69 20.38 2.16
N PRO A 188 -0.13 19.36 1.46
CA PRO A 188 -0.32 17.97 1.86
C PRO A 188 0.09 17.73 3.30
N ALA A 189 1.26 18.23 3.72
CA ALA A 189 1.75 18.04 5.09
C ALA A 189 0.83 18.67 6.14
N ALA A 190 0.29 19.86 5.90
CA ALA A 190 -0.64 20.52 6.81
C ALA A 190 -1.93 19.70 6.99
N LEU A 191 -2.47 19.15 5.91
CA LEU A 191 -3.62 18.25 5.96
C LEU A 191 -3.32 16.99 6.78
N ARG A 192 -2.17 16.36 6.54
CA ARG A 192 -1.74 15.17 7.30
C ARG A 192 -1.54 15.45 8.78
N LEU A 193 -0.93 16.58 9.14
CA LEU A 193 -0.79 17.03 10.53
C LEU A 193 -2.17 17.22 11.17
N ALA A 194 -3.10 17.87 10.47
CA ALA A 194 -4.44 18.12 11.00
C ALA A 194 -5.26 16.84 11.18
N LEU A 195 -5.12 15.85 10.28
CA LEU A 195 -5.70 14.51 10.44
C LEU A 195 -5.17 13.78 11.68
N LEU A 196 -3.93 14.05 12.06
CA LEU A 196 -3.32 13.54 13.28
C LEU A 196 -3.71 14.36 14.52
N GLY A 197 -4.44 15.46 14.38
CA GLY A 197 -4.84 16.35 15.48
C GLY A 197 -3.78 17.37 15.88
N GLU A 198 -2.77 17.60 15.03
CA GLU A 198 -1.76 18.65 15.21
C GLU A 198 -2.19 19.93 14.47
N PRO A 199 -1.79 21.12 14.92
CA PRO A 199 -2.07 22.35 14.20
C PRO A 199 -1.36 22.35 12.83
N GLY A 200 -2.12 22.22 11.75
CA GLY A 200 -1.66 22.43 10.39
C GLY A 200 -1.50 23.93 10.14
N GLY A 201 -0.27 24.42 10.01
CA GLY A 201 0.01 25.86 9.85
C GLY A 201 -0.42 26.48 8.50
N GLY A 202 -1.27 25.82 7.72
CA GLY A 202 -1.68 26.25 6.38
C GLY A 202 -3.15 25.95 6.08
N PRO A 203 -3.71 26.59 5.04
CA PRO A 203 -5.07 26.31 4.60
C PRO A 203 -5.21 24.86 4.12
N LEU A 204 -6.38 24.26 4.35
CA LEU A 204 -6.69 22.91 3.91
C LEU A 204 -7.37 22.95 2.53
N PRO A 205 -7.05 22.00 1.62
CA PRO A 205 -7.70 21.92 0.32
C PRO A 205 -9.20 21.66 0.50
N PRO A 206 -10.10 22.58 0.09
CA PRO A 206 -11.51 22.47 0.43
C PRO A 206 -12.16 21.23 -0.17
N GLU A 207 -11.78 20.83 -1.39
CA GLU A 207 -12.38 19.69 -2.10
C GLU A 207 -11.91 18.31 -1.61
N ASP A 208 -10.88 18.25 -0.76
CA ASP A 208 -10.31 16.97 -0.32
C ASP A 208 -11.15 16.33 0.80
N PHE A 209 -11.41 15.01 0.69
CA PHE A 209 -12.15 14.27 1.71
C PHE A 209 -11.44 14.26 3.08
N GLY A 210 -10.11 14.18 3.08
CA GLY A 210 -9.31 14.33 4.30
C GLY A 210 -9.54 15.69 4.95
N ALA A 211 -9.66 16.77 4.17
CA ALA A 211 -9.98 18.08 4.71
C ALA A 211 -11.38 18.09 5.35
N ALA A 212 -12.39 17.49 4.70
CA ALA A 212 -13.72 17.34 5.28
C ALA A 212 -13.72 16.55 6.62
N LEU A 213 -12.88 15.51 6.72
CA LEU A 213 -12.69 14.79 7.99
C LEU A 213 -12.13 15.71 9.09
N VAL A 214 -11.17 16.56 8.75
CA VAL A 214 -10.55 17.50 9.70
C VAL A 214 -11.53 18.59 10.12
N THR A 215 -12.10 19.31 9.16
CA THR A 215 -12.98 20.48 9.39
C THR A 215 -14.34 20.08 9.96
N GLY A 216 -14.74 18.82 9.79
CA GLY A 216 -16.04 18.34 10.21
C GLY A 216 -17.17 18.87 9.33
N ASP A 217 -16.92 18.98 8.02
CA ASP A 217 -17.93 19.35 7.04
C ASP A 217 -19.02 18.27 6.97
N VAL A 218 -20.10 18.46 7.75
CA VAL A 218 -21.18 17.49 7.89
C VAL A 218 -21.85 17.19 6.55
N ALA A 219 -21.98 18.18 5.66
CA ALA A 219 -22.63 17.98 4.36
C ALA A 219 -21.83 17.02 3.50
N ARG A 220 -20.53 17.28 3.32
CA ARG A 220 -19.65 16.40 2.54
C ARG A 220 -19.48 15.02 3.15
N LEU A 221 -19.32 14.94 4.48
CA LEU A 221 -19.22 13.66 5.17
C LEU A 221 -20.52 12.86 5.02
N SER A 222 -21.68 13.53 5.02
CA SER A 222 -22.96 12.86 4.77
C SER A 222 -23.01 12.29 3.36
N THR A 223 -22.62 13.04 2.32
CA THR A 223 -22.54 12.52 0.95
C THR A 223 -21.57 11.33 0.86
N ALA A 224 -20.36 11.46 1.42
CA ALA A 224 -19.36 10.40 1.43
C ALA A 224 -19.82 9.13 2.16
N ALA A 225 -20.64 9.25 3.20
CA ALA A 225 -21.24 8.12 3.91
C ALA A 225 -22.24 7.32 3.05
N HIS A 226 -22.82 7.93 2.02
CA HIS A 226 -23.78 7.27 1.11
C HIS A 226 -23.13 6.79 -0.19
N GLU A 227 -22.24 7.60 -0.78
CA GLU A 227 -21.77 7.42 -2.16
C GLU A 227 -20.30 6.99 -2.25
N GLY A 228 -19.53 7.09 -1.16
CA GLY A 228 -18.11 6.79 -1.16
C GLY A 228 -17.78 5.31 -1.32
N ASP A 229 -16.50 4.99 -1.49
CA ASP A 229 -16.01 3.62 -1.35
C ASP A 229 -16.24 3.09 0.09
N PRO A 230 -16.24 1.77 0.34
CA PRO A 230 -16.56 1.22 1.66
C PRO A 230 -15.69 1.75 2.81
N LEU A 231 -14.43 2.12 2.55
CA LEU A 231 -13.53 2.66 3.57
C LEU A 231 -13.81 4.15 3.81
N MET A 232 -14.08 4.91 2.75
CA MET A 232 -14.54 6.31 2.82
C MET A 232 -15.86 6.43 3.59
N GLN A 233 -16.85 5.59 3.25
CA GLN A 233 -18.14 5.54 3.95
C GLN A 233 -17.96 5.30 5.44
N PHE A 234 -17.11 4.34 5.80
CA PHE A 234 -16.79 4.02 7.18
C PHE A 234 -16.10 5.19 7.90
N ALA A 235 -15.08 5.81 7.30
CA ALA A 235 -14.39 6.96 7.87
C ALA A 235 -15.34 8.15 8.08
N ALA A 236 -16.22 8.41 7.12
CA ALA A 236 -17.23 9.45 7.20
C ALA A 236 -18.25 9.17 8.33
N ALA A 237 -18.76 7.94 8.42
CA ALA A 237 -19.68 7.52 9.47
C ALA A 237 -19.05 7.65 10.87
N GLN A 238 -17.79 7.26 11.04
CA GLN A 238 -17.07 7.47 12.31
C GLN A 238 -17.06 8.96 12.68
N ARG A 239 -16.66 9.83 11.74
CA ARG A 239 -16.53 11.26 12.00
C ARG A 239 -17.88 11.92 12.28
N LEU A 240 -18.93 11.55 11.55
CA LEU A 240 -20.29 12.04 11.78
C LEU A 240 -20.83 11.66 13.16
N ILE A 241 -20.52 10.45 13.65
CA ILE A 241 -20.88 10.04 15.01
C ILE A 241 -20.17 10.90 16.05
N GLU A 242 -18.89 11.21 15.85
CA GLU A 242 -18.10 12.10 16.74
C GLU A 242 -18.64 13.53 16.76
N LEU A 243 -19.16 14.03 15.64
CA LEU A 243 -19.73 15.38 15.49
C LEU A 243 -21.20 15.49 15.93
N ASP A 244 -21.73 14.47 16.60
CA ASP A 244 -23.14 14.37 16.99
C ASP A 244 -24.14 14.40 15.80
N ALA A 245 -23.69 14.22 14.56
CA ALA A 245 -24.49 14.23 13.32
C ALA A 245 -24.69 12.81 12.75
N ALA A 246 -25.11 11.87 13.60
CA ALA A 246 -24.99 10.44 13.33
C ALA A 246 -26.02 9.85 12.33
N ALA A 247 -27.09 10.56 11.97
CA ALA A 247 -28.14 10.02 11.11
C ALA A 247 -27.65 9.38 9.79
N PRO A 248 -26.71 10.00 9.02
CA PRO A 248 -26.19 9.41 7.79
C PRO A 248 -25.40 8.11 8.00
N ALA A 249 -24.91 7.85 9.22
CA ALA A 249 -24.18 6.62 9.54
C ALA A 249 -25.07 5.38 9.57
N ALA A 250 -26.40 5.53 9.51
CA ALA A 250 -27.35 4.41 9.56
C ALA A 250 -27.15 3.42 8.39
N GLY A 251 -26.96 3.91 7.17
CA GLY A 251 -26.72 3.07 5.99
C GLY A 251 -25.43 2.27 6.12
N VAL A 252 -24.35 2.96 6.48
CA VAL A 252 -23.02 2.36 6.69
C VAL A 252 -23.06 1.31 7.80
N LEU A 253 -23.75 1.58 8.91
CA LEU A 253 -23.84 0.64 10.03
C LEU A 253 -24.52 -0.69 9.61
N ARG A 254 -25.47 -0.66 8.68
CA ARG A 254 -26.16 -1.87 8.19
C ARG A 254 -25.29 -2.68 7.22
N SER A 255 -24.59 -2.02 6.31
CA SER A 255 -23.85 -2.67 5.23
C SER A 255 -22.39 -2.98 5.56
N ALA A 256 -21.83 -2.36 6.60
CA ALA A 256 -20.44 -2.56 6.98
C ALA A 256 -20.13 -3.99 7.42
N THR A 257 -18.87 -4.39 7.29
CA THR A 257 -18.36 -5.65 7.84
C THR A 257 -18.47 -5.68 9.37
N PRO A 258 -18.52 -6.86 10.01
CA PRO A 258 -18.66 -6.98 11.46
C PRO A 258 -17.62 -6.17 12.26
N ASP A 259 -16.36 -6.18 11.83
CA ASP A 259 -15.29 -5.40 12.47
C ASP A 259 -15.57 -3.88 12.45
N ARG A 260 -16.04 -3.38 11.30
CA ARG A 260 -16.39 -1.97 11.12
C ARG A 260 -17.67 -1.60 11.88
N GLN A 261 -18.68 -2.47 11.88
CA GLN A 261 -19.87 -2.32 12.71
C GLN A 261 -19.49 -2.20 14.19
N LEU A 262 -18.66 -3.12 14.68
CA LEU A 262 -18.21 -3.12 16.07
C LEU A 262 -17.43 -1.84 16.42
N ALA A 263 -16.60 -1.33 15.51
CA ALA A 263 -15.90 -0.06 15.70
C ALA A 263 -16.88 1.13 15.83
N LEU A 264 -17.89 1.22 14.96
CA LEU A 264 -18.93 2.27 15.04
C LEU A 264 -19.74 2.15 16.33
N LEU A 265 -20.14 0.93 16.71
CA LEU A 265 -20.88 0.66 17.94
C LEU A 265 -20.10 1.06 19.21
N ARG A 266 -18.78 0.81 19.23
CA ARG A 266 -17.90 1.25 20.33
C ARG A 266 -17.82 2.77 20.43
N LEU A 267 -17.85 3.49 19.30
CA LEU A 267 -17.91 4.96 19.32
C LEU A 267 -19.24 5.47 19.90
N LEU A 268 -20.36 4.88 19.49
CA LEU A 268 -21.69 5.21 20.06
C LEU A 268 -21.75 4.95 21.57
N GLU A 269 -21.18 3.82 22.03
CA GLU A 269 -21.10 3.48 23.45
C GLU A 269 -20.29 4.52 24.25
N ARG A 270 -19.15 4.97 23.71
CA ARG A 270 -18.29 5.98 24.34
C ARG A 270 -18.97 7.35 24.49
N ARG A 271 -19.86 7.72 23.55
CA ARG A 271 -20.62 8.98 23.62
C ARG A 271 -21.58 9.03 24.81
N LYS A 272 -22.06 7.87 25.31
CA LYS A 272 -23.00 7.77 26.44
C LYS A 272 -24.28 8.62 26.28
N ARG A 273 -24.67 8.95 25.04
CA ARG A 273 -25.86 9.74 24.69
C ARG A 273 -26.81 8.93 23.79
N PRO A 274 -28.13 9.14 23.86
CA PRO A 274 -29.07 8.59 22.89
C PRO A 274 -28.73 9.07 21.48
N VAL A 275 -28.88 8.20 20.50
CA VAL A 275 -28.86 8.54 19.07
C VAL A 275 -30.12 7.96 18.43
N PRO A 276 -31.29 8.62 18.62
CA PRO A 276 -32.58 8.07 18.20
C PRO A 276 -32.67 7.80 16.70
N GLU A 277 -31.93 8.57 15.89
CA GLU A 277 -31.87 8.45 14.43
C GLU A 277 -31.27 7.10 13.99
N LEU A 278 -30.42 6.48 14.82
CA LEU A 278 -29.82 5.17 14.55
C LEU A 278 -30.63 4.00 15.12
N LYS A 279 -31.77 4.24 15.78
CA LYS A 279 -32.53 3.21 16.49
C LYS A 279 -32.89 2.03 15.59
N GLU A 280 -33.43 2.30 14.40
CA GLU A 280 -33.83 1.25 13.45
C GLU A 280 -32.63 0.45 12.95
N ALA A 281 -31.56 1.13 12.52
CA ALA A 281 -30.33 0.49 12.10
C ALA A 281 -29.73 -0.40 13.21
N LEU A 282 -29.75 0.06 14.47
CA LEU A 282 -29.28 -0.72 15.61
C LEU A 282 -30.14 -1.97 15.87
N PHE A 283 -31.48 -1.88 15.71
CA PHE A 283 -32.35 -3.05 15.81
C PHE A 283 -32.08 -4.06 14.70
N GLU A 284 -31.96 -3.60 13.47
CA GLU A 284 -31.65 -4.45 12.32
C GLU A 284 -30.30 -5.15 12.48
N VAL A 285 -29.25 -4.42 12.89
CA VAL A 285 -27.94 -5.01 13.15
C VAL A 285 -28.01 -6.02 14.30
N ALA A 286 -28.72 -5.73 15.40
CA ALA A 286 -28.88 -6.68 16.50
C ALA A 286 -29.66 -7.94 16.09
N ALA A 287 -30.60 -7.83 15.14
CA ALA A 287 -31.41 -8.94 14.67
C ALA A 287 -30.68 -9.83 13.64
N ASN A 288 -29.86 -9.22 12.78
CA ASN A 288 -29.28 -9.90 11.62
C ASN A 288 -27.81 -10.29 11.80
N ALA A 289 -27.07 -9.68 12.74
CA ALA A 289 -25.66 -9.99 12.94
C ALA A 289 -25.46 -11.41 13.49
N GLN A 290 -24.53 -12.15 12.87
CA GLN A 290 -24.12 -13.49 13.33
C GLN A 290 -23.15 -13.42 14.52
N GLU A 291 -22.35 -12.35 14.59
CA GLU A 291 -21.35 -12.18 15.64
C GLU A 291 -21.96 -11.61 16.92
N ARG A 292 -21.84 -12.38 18.00
CA ARG A 292 -22.37 -12.02 19.32
C ARG A 292 -21.86 -10.66 19.82
N GLN A 293 -20.62 -10.29 19.52
CA GLN A 293 -20.05 -9.01 19.94
C GLN A 293 -20.75 -7.81 19.29
N VAL A 294 -21.14 -7.94 18.02
CA VAL A 294 -21.89 -6.93 17.28
C VAL A 294 -23.30 -6.81 17.83
N VAL A 295 -23.98 -7.95 18.06
CA VAL A 295 -25.32 -7.97 18.69
C VAL A 295 -25.30 -7.28 20.06
N ASP A 296 -24.36 -7.67 20.92
CA ASP A 296 -24.21 -7.07 22.26
C ASP A 296 -23.89 -5.58 22.18
N GLY A 297 -23.05 -5.16 21.22
CA GLY A 297 -22.75 -3.76 20.95
C GLY A 297 -23.96 -2.94 20.52
N ALA A 298 -24.77 -3.47 19.60
CA ALA A 298 -25.99 -2.83 19.13
C ALA A 298 -27.04 -2.70 20.25
N VAL A 299 -27.20 -3.74 21.07
CA VAL A 299 -28.09 -3.71 22.25
C VAL A 299 -27.60 -2.69 23.28
N ARG A 300 -26.29 -2.56 23.51
CA ARG A 300 -25.74 -1.49 24.37
C ARG A 300 -26.04 -0.10 23.79
N GLY A 301 -25.84 0.09 22.49
CA GLY A 301 -26.20 1.34 21.78
C GLY A 301 -27.66 1.75 22.00
N LEU A 302 -28.61 0.80 21.86
CA LEU A 302 -30.04 1.02 22.13
C LEU A 302 -30.34 1.41 23.58
N ARG A 303 -29.52 0.97 24.54
CA ARG A 303 -29.66 1.29 25.98
C ARG A 303 -29.03 2.62 26.36
N CYS A 304 -28.04 3.11 25.61
CA CYS A 304 -27.30 4.35 25.89
C CYS A 304 -28.16 5.63 25.89
N GLY A 305 -29.42 5.54 25.48
CA GLY A 305 -30.39 6.64 25.55
C GLY A 305 -31.45 6.59 26.65
N ARG A 306 -31.58 5.46 27.36
CA ARG A 306 -32.65 5.31 28.36
C ARG A 306 -32.28 6.05 29.65
N ARG A 307 -33.21 6.87 30.15
CA ARG A 307 -33.13 7.44 31.50
C ARG A 307 -32.96 6.27 32.51
N PRO A 308 -32.23 6.46 33.62
CA PRO A 308 -32.02 5.39 34.61
C PRO A 308 -33.32 4.70 35.05
N ALA A 309 -34.42 5.45 35.15
CA ALA A 309 -35.75 4.93 35.47
C ALA A 309 -36.29 3.92 34.43
N ASP A 310 -36.01 4.13 33.15
CA ASP A 310 -36.44 3.25 32.04
C ASP A 310 -35.51 2.04 31.83
N ARG A 311 -34.36 2.02 32.51
CA ARG A 311 -33.44 0.87 32.52
C ARG A 311 -33.89 -0.22 33.49
N ALA A 312 -34.56 0.17 34.59
CA ALA A 312 -35.09 -0.77 35.59
C ALA A 312 -36.28 -1.59 35.05
N ARG A 313 -37.07 -1.01 34.13
CA ARG A 313 -37.94 -1.78 33.25
C ARG A 313 -37.06 -2.42 32.18
N GLY A 314 -36.48 -3.58 32.51
CA GLY A 314 -35.74 -4.40 31.56
C GLY A 314 -36.51 -4.53 30.24
N PRO A 315 -35.86 -4.82 29.10
CA PRO A 315 -36.58 -5.14 27.89
C PRO A 315 -37.51 -6.28 28.25
N GLY A 316 -38.81 -6.01 28.39
CA GLY A 316 -39.80 -7.04 28.60
C GLY A 316 -39.51 -8.08 27.55
N ARG A 317 -39.31 -9.34 27.98
CA ARG A 317 -39.21 -10.47 27.05
C ARG A 317 -40.18 -10.18 25.92
N PRO A 318 -39.74 -10.16 24.64
CA PRO A 318 -40.65 -9.91 23.54
C PRO A 318 -41.77 -10.94 23.65
N GLY A 319 -42.91 -10.50 24.17
CA GLY A 319 -44.14 -11.27 24.17
C GLY A 319 -44.46 -11.45 22.69
N GLY A 320 -44.51 -12.71 22.28
CA GLY A 320 -44.89 -13.21 20.96
C GLY A 320 -44.97 -12.18 19.84
N LEU A 321 -43.99 -12.20 18.94
CA LEU A 321 -44.23 -11.75 17.58
C LEU A 321 -45.47 -12.51 17.06
N PRO A 322 -46.51 -11.82 16.52
CA PRO A 322 -47.64 -12.49 15.91
C PRO A 322 -47.15 -13.37 14.75
N GLY A 323 -47.64 -14.62 14.74
CA GLY A 323 -47.11 -15.72 13.95
C GLY A 323 -46.93 -15.39 12.47
N VAL A 324 -45.68 -15.40 12.02
CA VAL A 324 -45.35 -15.68 10.62
C VAL A 324 -45.61 -17.17 10.41
N VAL A 325 -46.74 -17.46 9.78
CA VAL A 325 -47.15 -18.80 9.37
C VAL A 325 -46.11 -19.35 8.40
N ALA A 326 -45.34 -20.34 8.87
CA ALA A 326 -44.49 -21.14 8.02
C ALA A 326 -45.36 -22.01 7.10
N ALA A 327 -45.52 -21.59 5.85
CA ALA A 327 -46.01 -22.45 4.78
C ALA A 327 -44.93 -23.49 4.44
N ARG A 328 -44.94 -24.61 5.17
CA ARG A 328 -44.26 -25.85 4.75
C ARG A 328 -45.13 -26.56 3.71
N GLY A 329 -44.81 -26.38 2.44
CA GLY A 329 -45.24 -27.28 1.36
C GLY A 329 -44.35 -28.52 1.32
N HIS A 330 -44.93 -29.67 1.61
CA HIS A 330 -44.36 -31.00 1.31
C HIS A 330 -44.79 -31.43 -0.10
N ALA A 331 -43.84 -31.86 -0.93
CA ALA A 331 -43.87 -33.11 -1.73
C ALA A 331 -42.83 -33.04 -2.86
N GLY A 332 -42.04 -34.10 -3.04
CA GLY A 332 -41.11 -34.20 -4.18
C GLY A 332 -40.05 -35.27 -4.03
N THR A 333 -40.49 -36.53 -3.98
CA THR A 333 -39.69 -37.75 -4.02
C THR A 333 -38.81 -37.80 -5.28
N GLY A 334 -37.53 -38.13 -5.15
CA GLY A 334 -36.63 -38.32 -6.28
C GLY A 334 -35.35 -39.05 -5.88
N ALA A 335 -35.37 -40.38 -5.98
CA ALA A 335 -34.23 -41.25 -5.74
C ALA A 335 -33.12 -41.02 -6.78
N ARG A 336 -31.88 -40.77 -6.33
CA ARG A 336 -30.67 -41.05 -7.11
C ARG A 336 -29.54 -41.60 -6.25
N THR A 337 -29.15 -42.80 -6.62
CA THR A 337 -28.00 -43.59 -6.19
C THR A 337 -26.70 -42.88 -6.52
N ILE A 338 -25.81 -42.62 -5.54
CA ILE A 338 -24.40 -42.30 -5.80
C ILE A 338 -23.50 -43.07 -4.83
N ARG A 339 -22.43 -43.60 -5.41
CA ARG A 339 -21.44 -44.55 -4.90
C ARG A 339 -20.61 -44.02 -3.72
N ARG A 340 -20.23 -44.96 -2.84
CA ARG A 340 -19.22 -44.83 -1.79
C ARG A 340 -17.81 -44.63 -2.37
N ILE A 341 -17.03 -43.71 -1.78
CA ILE A 341 -15.55 -43.68 -1.75
C ILE A 341 -15.12 -43.14 -0.36
N PRO A 342 -14.03 -43.63 0.27
CA PRO A 342 -13.88 -43.66 1.73
C PRO A 342 -13.06 -42.50 2.33
N ASP A 343 -13.23 -42.40 3.65
CA ASP A 343 -12.54 -41.53 4.61
C ASP A 343 -11.01 -41.62 4.57
N CYS A 344 -10.35 -40.46 4.54
CA CYS A 344 -8.98 -40.29 5.02
C CYS A 344 -8.99 -39.46 6.30
N ARG A 345 -8.87 -40.15 7.44
CA ARG A 345 -8.40 -39.58 8.71
C ARG A 345 -6.91 -39.25 8.60
N ARG A 346 -6.51 -38.02 8.92
CA ARG A 346 -5.17 -37.71 9.40
C ARG A 346 -5.25 -36.96 10.72
N SER A 347 -4.76 -37.64 11.74
CA SER A 347 -4.33 -37.18 13.05
C SER A 347 -3.16 -36.19 12.93
N VAL A 348 -3.19 -35.09 13.68
CA VAL A 348 -1.98 -34.39 14.11
C VAL A 348 -2.09 -34.12 15.60
N SER A 349 -1.05 -34.57 16.29
CA SER A 349 -0.89 -34.71 17.73
C SER A 349 -0.70 -33.37 18.43
N ARG A 350 -1.26 -33.29 19.64
CA ARG A 350 -0.88 -32.33 20.69
C ARG A 350 0.39 -32.84 21.35
N GLU A 351 1.42 -32.00 21.39
CA GLU A 351 2.46 -32.10 22.42
C GLU A 351 2.62 -30.74 23.10
N SER A 352 2.51 -30.81 24.41
CA SER A 352 2.65 -29.76 25.40
C SER A 352 3.94 -30.03 26.16
N VAL A 353 4.85 -29.06 26.23
CA VAL A 353 5.85 -28.96 27.31
C VAL A 353 6.09 -27.48 27.56
N GLY A 354 5.91 -27.06 28.81
CA GLY A 354 6.19 -25.70 29.27
C GLY A 354 7.64 -25.54 29.73
N HIS A 355 8.04 -24.29 29.95
CA HIS A 355 8.95 -23.97 31.04
C HIS A 355 8.84 -22.49 31.43
N GLU A 356 8.64 -22.28 32.73
CA GLU A 356 8.88 -21.03 33.44
C GLU A 356 10.38 -20.72 33.47
N GLY A 357 10.73 -19.43 33.45
CA GLY A 357 12.08 -18.97 33.70
C GLY A 357 12.16 -17.45 33.78
N ARG A 358 11.97 -16.91 34.99
CA ARG A 358 12.44 -15.56 35.34
C ARG A 358 13.96 -15.52 35.28
N CYS A 359 14.55 -14.42 34.82
CA CYS A 359 15.66 -13.76 35.52
C CYS A 359 15.94 -12.35 34.99
N GLN A 360 16.27 -11.48 35.93
CA GLN A 360 16.64 -10.07 35.81
C GLN A 360 18.12 -9.91 35.41
N GLY A 361 18.49 -8.71 34.97
CA GLY A 361 19.83 -8.16 35.26
C GLY A 361 20.72 -7.77 34.07
N ARG A 362 20.59 -6.51 33.63
CA ARG A 362 21.61 -5.43 33.49
C ARG A 362 23.09 -5.69 33.05
N PRO A 363 23.81 -4.64 32.60
CA PRO A 363 24.64 -4.65 31.39
C PRO A 363 26.16 -4.66 31.66
N HIS A 364 26.96 -4.86 30.60
CA HIS A 364 28.30 -4.27 30.49
C HIS A 364 28.73 -4.01 29.05
N ALA A 365 29.39 -2.87 28.87
CA ALA A 365 30.08 -2.42 27.67
C ALA A 365 31.46 -3.08 27.51
N ARG A 366 31.94 -3.26 26.27
CA ARG A 366 33.22 -2.68 25.77
C ARG A 366 33.58 -3.16 24.35
N ARG A 367 34.30 -2.25 23.69
CA ARG A 367 34.93 -2.25 22.35
C ARG A 367 35.86 -3.44 22.08
N LEU A 368 36.09 -3.75 20.79
CA LEU A 368 37.39 -3.77 20.05
C LEU A 368 37.13 -4.31 18.61
N ARG A 369 37.30 -3.50 17.56
CA ARG A 369 38.40 -3.50 16.57
C ARG A 369 38.83 -4.87 15.97
N GLY A 370 38.71 -5.00 14.64
CA GLY A 370 39.83 -5.45 13.79
C GLY A 370 39.67 -6.67 12.88
N ALA A 371 39.29 -6.42 11.61
CA ALA A 371 39.83 -7.00 10.36
C ALA A 371 39.72 -8.54 10.08
N PRO A 372 40.13 -9.07 8.90
CA PRO A 372 39.34 -9.03 7.65
C PRO A 372 39.18 -10.39 6.92
N LEU A 373 38.25 -10.38 5.96
CA LEU A 373 38.10 -11.14 4.70
C LEU A 373 38.98 -12.38 4.44
N ALA A 374 38.30 -13.52 4.21
CA ALA A 374 38.82 -14.66 3.46
C ALA A 374 37.90 -14.97 2.27
N LYS A 375 38.53 -15.15 1.10
CA LYS A 375 37.94 -15.53 -0.19
C LYS A 375 37.60 -17.03 -0.24
N CYS A 376 36.49 -17.35 -0.88
CA CYS A 376 36.18 -18.61 -1.60
C CYS A 376 35.13 -18.21 -2.65
N GLY A 377 35.22 -18.53 -3.94
CA GLY A 377 35.84 -19.67 -4.60
C GLY A 377 34.78 -20.27 -5.51
N ASP A 378 34.97 -20.11 -6.82
CA ASP A 378 34.25 -20.62 -8.00
C ASP A 378 33.24 -21.77 -7.82
N ARG A 379 32.17 -21.73 -8.63
CA ARG A 379 31.79 -22.88 -9.49
C ARG A 379 30.79 -22.55 -10.60
N ASN A 380 31.26 -22.83 -11.82
CA ASN A 380 30.57 -23.04 -13.09
C ASN A 380 29.26 -23.84 -13.01
N ALA A 381 28.28 -23.50 -13.87
CA ALA A 381 27.56 -24.50 -14.67
C ALA A 381 26.89 -23.89 -15.91
N ARG A 382 27.22 -24.47 -17.06
CA ARG A 382 26.70 -24.23 -18.42
C ARG A 382 25.29 -24.80 -18.57
N ARG A 383 24.44 -24.21 -19.43
CA ARG A 383 23.55 -24.92 -20.37
C ARG A 383 22.92 -23.97 -21.40
N ALA A 384 22.74 -24.51 -22.60
CA ALA A 384 22.46 -23.83 -23.86
C ALA A 384 20.95 -23.87 -24.23
N VAL A 385 20.45 -22.74 -24.80
CA VAL A 385 19.74 -22.53 -26.11
C VAL A 385 18.61 -23.53 -26.51
N PRO A 386 17.41 -23.12 -27.02
CA PRO A 386 17.15 -22.21 -28.17
C PRO A 386 16.03 -21.15 -27.99
N VAL A 387 16.19 -19.91 -28.50
CA VAL A 387 15.87 -19.39 -29.85
C VAL A 387 14.41 -19.61 -30.29
N CYS A 388 13.59 -18.56 -30.12
CA CYS A 388 12.52 -18.21 -31.07
C CYS A 388 12.55 -16.69 -31.29
N ARG A 389 12.71 -16.32 -32.56
CA ARG A 389 12.72 -14.98 -33.13
C ARG A 389 11.28 -14.53 -33.44
N ASP A 390 11.18 -13.26 -33.83
CA ASP A 390 10.09 -12.59 -34.53
C ASP A 390 8.94 -12.01 -33.68
N ALA A 391 9.02 -10.72 -33.40
CA ALA A 391 8.30 -9.71 -34.20
C ALA A 391 8.44 -8.32 -33.55
N ALA A 392 9.40 -7.54 -34.05
CA ALA A 392 9.36 -6.09 -33.95
C ALA A 392 8.41 -5.54 -35.04
N ARG A 393 7.57 -4.56 -34.68
CA ARG A 393 7.48 -3.24 -35.35
C ARG A 393 6.18 -2.52 -34.98
N ARG A 394 6.32 -1.17 -34.93
CA ARG A 394 5.30 -0.09 -34.92
C ARG A 394 4.80 0.25 -33.51
N VAL A 395 4.77 1.49 -33.02
CA VAL A 395 4.87 2.85 -33.59
C VAL A 395 5.29 3.77 -32.45
N TRP A 396 6.24 4.69 -32.65
CA TRP A 396 6.20 5.98 -31.94
C TRP A 396 6.60 7.09 -32.92
N ARG A 397 5.61 7.92 -33.24
CA ARG A 397 5.77 9.35 -33.51
C ARG A 397 5.48 10.08 -32.21
#